data_AF-A0A1D1UXU6-F1
#
_entry.id   AF-A0A1D1UXU6-F1
#
_cell.length_a   1.000
_cell.length_b   1.000
_cell.length_c   1.000
_cell.angle_alpha   90.00
_cell.angle_beta   90.00
_cell.angle_gamma   90.00
#
_symmetry.space_group_name_H-M   'P 1'
#
loop_
_entity.id
_entity.type
_entity.pdbx_description
1 polymer ?
#
loop_
_entity_poly.entity_id
_entity_poly.type
_entity_poly.pdbx_seq_one_letter_code
_entity_poly.pdbx_strand_id
1 'polypeptide(L)'
;MEGSDGRSHSYRALERCHCLPFWMGEEMPWTKSTEAQWETEELCEKLYSSHASIHPRHLKRKSLVRFMLRGFDSLPSSYSSLDSSHPWLCFWILNGLRILGEKIPDSVAKKTISILRACQDPSGGFTGGPGQVSHLAATYAACMALSCVGTEEALSLIDKKGVRTFLYQMRRSSGAFTMNLDGEEDTRAVYCAVSVAVLLNIPLRPLFDLSPFWLADCQTYEGGFGAVPGCEAHGGYTYCALAALYLLEKPMLCDLRSLVRWLSARQTRYEGGFQGRTNKLVDSCYSFWQGAAFPLVQQALSTDPDSVHVPMNSWLFDKVLLRQYVLLCCQNADGICDKPGKGSDYYHTCYALGGLSIAHHEFLFDEYNDELADDDLNILEKLHPAFNLTLDAFDTARSFFLPSSDVS
;
A
#
# COMPACT_ATOMS: atom_id res chain seq x y z
N MET A 1 20.56 36.69 29.09
CA MET A 1 19.38 35.81 29.30
C MET A 1 18.36 36.24 28.27
N GLU A 2 18.58 35.83 27.02
CA GLU A 2 17.64 36.06 25.93
C GLU A 2 16.64 34.90 25.90
N GLY A 3 15.38 35.27 25.69
CA GLY A 3 14.22 34.42 25.85
C GLY A 3 14.21 33.23 24.90
N SER A 4 13.79 32.11 25.46
CA SER A 4 13.36 30.91 24.74
C SER A 4 12.33 31.27 23.67
N ASP A 5 12.68 31.00 22.41
CA ASP A 5 11.79 31.07 21.24
C ASP A 5 10.59 30.12 21.45
N GLY A 6 9.45 30.70 21.81
CA GLY A 6 8.21 30.00 22.08
C GLY A 6 7.53 29.55 20.78
N ARG A 7 8.13 28.59 20.07
CA ARG A 7 7.40 27.86 19.02
C ARG A 7 6.32 27.03 19.69
N SER A 8 5.07 27.48 19.69
CA SER A 8 3.94 26.61 20.04
C SER A 8 3.98 25.41 19.11
N HIS A 9 4.21 24.21 19.65
CA HIS A 9 4.25 22.96 18.88
C HIS A 9 2.83 22.55 18.47
N SER A 10 2.07 23.41 17.79
CA SER A 10 0.76 23.04 17.25
C SER A 10 0.95 22.08 16.08
N TYR A 11 0.12 21.04 15.98
CA TYR A 11 0.09 20.22 14.78
C TYR A 11 -0.12 21.10 13.54
N ARG A 12 0.52 20.75 12.43
CA ARG A 12 0.35 21.44 11.15
C ARG A 12 -1.12 21.45 10.71
N ALA A 13 -1.87 20.39 11.00
CA ALA A 13 -3.33 20.32 10.84
C ALA A 13 -4.10 21.41 11.62
N LEU A 14 -3.50 22.00 12.66
CA LEU A 14 -4.08 23.07 13.49
C LEU A 14 -3.54 24.46 13.14
N GLU A 15 -2.65 24.59 12.14
CA GLU A 15 -2.18 25.90 11.69
C GLU A 15 -3.30 26.62 10.93
N ARG A 16 -3.47 27.94 11.17
CA ARG A 16 -4.54 28.75 10.55
C ARG A 16 -4.58 28.70 9.02
N CYS A 17 -3.47 28.38 8.36
CA CYS A 17 -3.41 28.21 6.90
C CYS A 17 -4.05 26.89 6.42
N HIS A 18 -4.14 25.89 7.29
CA HIS A 18 -4.83 24.60 7.08
C HIS A 18 -6.26 24.61 7.61
N CYS A 19 -6.53 25.37 8.68
CA CYS A 19 -7.87 25.54 9.27
C CYS A 19 -8.83 26.43 8.45
N LEU A 20 -8.56 26.70 7.18
CA LEU A 20 -9.63 27.13 6.28
C LEU A 20 -10.29 25.84 5.78
N PRO A 21 -11.41 25.39 6.39
CA PRO A 21 -12.23 24.33 5.82
C PRO A 21 -12.56 24.69 4.38
N PHE A 22 -12.99 23.70 3.60
CA PHE A 22 -13.47 23.99 2.27
C PHE A 22 -14.41 25.21 2.31
N TRP A 23 -14.02 26.24 1.56
CA TRP A 23 -14.72 27.51 1.49
C TRP A 23 -16.10 27.21 0.89
N MET A 24 -17.10 27.11 1.74
CA MET A 24 -18.47 27.36 1.35
C MET A 24 -18.62 28.86 1.15
N GLY A 25 -18.19 29.36 -0.01
CA GLY A 25 -18.76 30.61 -0.48
C GLY A 25 -20.29 30.44 -0.53
N GLU A 26 -21.04 31.51 -0.28
CA GLU A 26 -22.52 31.52 -0.28
C GLU A 26 -23.16 30.99 -1.59
N GLU A 27 -22.36 30.68 -2.61
CA GLU A 27 -22.76 30.27 -3.96
C GLU A 27 -22.52 28.78 -4.31
N MET A 28 -21.85 27.98 -3.45
CA MET A 28 -21.63 26.55 -3.74
C MET A 28 -22.84 25.70 -3.36
N PRO A 29 -23.38 24.86 -4.28
CA PRO A 29 -24.54 24.03 -3.97
C PRO A 29 -24.17 22.89 -3.03
N TRP A 30 -25.02 22.67 -2.01
CA TRP A 30 -24.96 21.44 -1.21
C TRP A 30 -25.34 20.24 -2.08
N THR A 31 -24.43 19.27 -2.11
CA THR A 31 -24.62 17.98 -2.75
C THR A 31 -24.22 16.89 -1.77
N LYS A 32 -24.59 15.64 -2.05
CA LYS A 32 -24.16 14.49 -1.24
C LYS A 32 -22.65 14.43 -1.03
N SER A 33 -21.86 14.88 -2.02
CA SER A 33 -20.40 14.90 -1.91
C SER A 33 -19.91 15.99 -0.97
N THR A 34 -20.45 17.21 -1.04
CA THR A 34 -20.02 18.31 -0.17
C THR A 34 -20.51 18.13 1.27
N GLU A 35 -21.71 17.56 1.45
CA GLU A 35 -22.25 17.18 2.76
C GLU A 35 -21.35 16.13 3.44
N ALA A 36 -21.05 15.03 2.75
CA ALA A 36 -20.20 13.98 3.31
C ALA A 36 -18.75 14.45 3.58
N GLN A 37 -18.22 15.33 2.74
CA GLN A 37 -16.90 15.93 2.94
C GLN A 37 -16.89 16.80 4.20
N TRP A 38 -17.89 17.68 4.35
CA TRP A 38 -18.06 18.51 5.55
C TRP A 38 -18.12 17.67 6.82
N GLU A 39 -18.98 16.64 6.84
CA GLU A 39 -19.12 15.75 8.00
C GLU A 39 -17.79 15.07 8.37
N THR A 40 -16.99 14.69 7.36
CA THR A 40 -15.68 14.06 7.57
C THR A 40 -14.66 15.06 8.11
N GLU A 41 -14.64 16.28 7.59
CA GLU A 41 -13.80 17.39 8.08
C GLU A 41 -14.13 17.70 9.54
N GLU A 42 -15.41 17.80 9.91
CA GLU A 42 -15.82 18.03 11.30
C GLU A 42 -15.36 16.93 12.27
N LEU A 43 -15.41 15.66 11.85
CA LEU A 43 -14.94 14.55 12.67
C LEU A 43 -13.42 14.59 12.87
N CYS A 44 -12.67 14.93 11.82
CA CYS A 44 -11.23 15.10 11.91
C CYS A 44 -10.86 16.30 12.78
N GLU A 45 -11.55 17.43 12.62
CA GLU A 45 -11.34 18.65 13.41
C GLU A 45 -11.53 18.42 14.91
N LYS A 46 -12.59 17.71 15.30
CA LYS A 46 -12.84 17.35 16.70
C LYS A 46 -11.67 16.55 17.27
N LEU A 47 -11.10 15.62 16.51
CA LEU A 47 -9.96 14.84 16.93
C LEU A 47 -8.68 15.67 16.97
N TYR A 48 -8.39 16.50 15.97
CA TYR A 48 -7.23 17.38 15.99
C TYR A 48 -7.26 18.33 17.18
N SER A 49 -8.40 18.99 17.41
CA SER A 49 -8.63 19.85 18.57
C SER A 49 -8.45 19.10 19.90
N SER A 50 -8.96 17.86 20.02
CA SER A 50 -8.81 17.07 21.26
C SER A 50 -7.37 16.66 21.57
N HIS A 51 -6.48 16.66 20.58
CA HIS A 51 -5.07 16.30 20.73
C HIS A 51 -4.14 17.51 20.77
N ALA A 52 -4.65 18.74 20.67
CA ALA A 52 -3.84 19.96 20.58
C ALA A 52 -2.88 20.18 21.77
N SER A 53 -3.13 19.54 22.91
CA SER A 53 -2.28 19.61 24.11
C SER A 53 -1.41 18.37 24.35
N ILE A 54 -1.48 17.35 23.50
CA ILE A 54 -0.77 16.07 23.67
C ILE A 54 0.21 15.91 22.51
N HIS A 55 1.47 16.28 22.74
CA HIS A 55 2.50 16.28 21.73
C HIS A 55 3.78 15.57 22.20
N PRO A 56 4.41 14.75 21.33
CA PRO A 56 3.86 14.13 20.11
C PRO A 56 2.93 12.94 20.42
N ARG A 57 2.06 12.55 19.48
CA ARG A 57 1.23 11.34 19.63
C ARG A 57 2.00 10.17 19.02
N HIS A 58 2.15 9.10 19.79
CA HIS A 58 2.87 7.91 19.35
C HIS A 58 1.94 6.83 18.80
N LEU A 59 2.48 5.96 17.96
CA LEU A 59 1.86 4.68 17.61
C LEU A 59 1.62 3.85 18.86
N LYS A 60 0.39 3.35 19.06
CA LYS A 60 0.07 2.34 20.09
C LYS A 60 0.62 0.97 19.69
N ARG A 61 1.94 0.85 19.47
CA ARG A 61 2.63 -0.36 18.96
C ARG A 61 2.18 -1.64 19.66
N LYS A 62 2.23 -1.67 21.00
CA LYS A 62 1.80 -2.85 21.79
C LYS A 62 0.34 -3.26 21.53
N SER A 63 -0.55 -2.30 21.31
CA SER A 63 -1.95 -2.57 20.97
C SER A 63 -2.10 -3.09 19.55
N LEU A 64 -1.38 -2.48 18.60
CA LEU A 64 -1.36 -2.92 17.20
C LEU A 64 -0.83 -4.35 17.06
N VAL A 65 0.28 -4.68 17.72
CA VAL A 65 0.86 -6.04 17.73
C VAL A 65 -0.13 -7.04 18.31
N ARG A 66 -0.78 -6.72 19.43
CA ARG A 66 -1.81 -7.58 20.02
C ARG A 66 -3.01 -7.77 19.09
N PHE A 67 -3.45 -6.71 18.41
CA PHE A 67 -4.53 -6.77 17.44
C PHE A 67 -4.18 -7.69 16.27
N MET A 68 -2.99 -7.52 15.69
CA MET A 68 -2.46 -8.34 14.61
C MET A 68 -2.37 -9.83 15.01
N LEU A 69 -1.72 -10.15 16.12
CA LEU A 69 -1.55 -11.54 16.56
C LEU A 69 -2.86 -12.26 16.85
N ARG A 70 -3.89 -11.54 17.35
CA ARG A 70 -5.22 -12.10 17.61
C ARG A 70 -5.85 -12.71 16.35
N GLY A 71 -5.53 -12.20 15.17
CA GLY A 71 -6.07 -12.70 13.90
C GLY A 71 -5.68 -14.15 13.58
N PHE A 72 -4.61 -14.67 14.20
CA PHE A 72 -4.20 -16.07 14.10
C PHE A 72 -4.78 -16.97 15.19
N ASP A 73 -5.50 -16.42 16.17
CA ASP A 73 -6.13 -17.20 17.24
C ASP A 73 -7.60 -17.47 16.94
N SER A 74 -8.36 -16.42 16.66
CA SER A 74 -9.77 -16.52 16.23
C SER A 74 -10.20 -15.24 15.54
N LEU A 75 -11.06 -15.38 14.52
CA LEU A 75 -11.70 -14.26 13.84
C LEU A 75 -13.20 -14.25 14.19
N PRO A 76 -13.79 -13.09 14.48
CA PRO A 76 -15.23 -12.98 14.70
C PRO A 76 -16.01 -13.26 13.41
N SER A 77 -17.29 -13.63 13.53
CA SER A 77 -18.16 -13.94 12.38
C SER A 77 -18.30 -12.81 11.36
N SER A 78 -18.01 -11.57 11.75
CA SER A 78 -17.94 -10.41 10.85
C SER A 78 -16.87 -10.56 9.75
N TYR A 79 -15.90 -11.46 9.91
CA TYR A 79 -14.89 -11.78 8.89
C TYR A 79 -15.35 -12.84 7.88
N SER A 80 -16.57 -13.35 7.98
CA SER A 80 -17.12 -14.31 7.00
C SER A 80 -17.17 -13.76 5.57
N SER A 81 -17.25 -12.43 5.40
CA SER A 81 -17.12 -11.78 4.09
C SER A 81 -15.73 -11.89 3.47
N LEU A 82 -14.72 -12.29 4.25
CA LEU A 82 -13.33 -12.50 3.85
C LEU A 82 -12.95 -13.99 3.83
N ASP A 83 -13.92 -14.90 3.81
CA ASP A 83 -13.65 -16.34 3.75
C ASP A 83 -12.99 -16.77 2.44
N SER A 84 -13.11 -15.97 1.38
CA SER A 84 -12.35 -16.12 0.12
C SER A 84 -11.08 -15.26 0.09
N SER A 85 -10.52 -14.92 1.26
CA SER A 85 -9.37 -14.02 1.39
C SER A 85 -8.46 -14.38 2.57
N HIS A 86 -8.34 -15.68 2.89
CA HIS A 86 -7.43 -16.16 3.94
C HIS A 86 -5.96 -15.76 3.67
N PRO A 87 -5.41 -15.87 2.44
CA PRO A 87 -4.05 -15.39 2.18
C PRO A 87 -3.86 -13.89 2.41
N TRP A 88 -4.88 -13.07 2.14
CA TRP A 88 -4.85 -11.64 2.41
C TRP A 88 -4.79 -11.34 3.90
N LEU A 89 -5.57 -12.05 4.72
CA LEU A 89 -5.51 -11.92 6.17
C LEU A 89 -4.11 -12.28 6.69
N CYS A 90 -3.52 -13.38 6.21
CA CYS A 90 -2.14 -13.73 6.54
C CYS A 90 -1.17 -12.60 6.16
N PHE A 91 -1.24 -12.10 4.92
CA PHE A 91 -0.35 -11.04 4.45
C PHE A 91 -0.51 -9.75 5.25
N TRP A 92 -1.73 -9.25 5.44
CA TRP A 92 -1.97 -7.99 6.14
C TRP A 92 -1.47 -8.04 7.59
N ILE A 93 -1.71 -9.16 8.28
CA ILE A 93 -1.25 -9.34 9.66
C ILE A 93 0.27 -9.42 9.71
N LEU A 94 0.87 -10.30 8.91
CA LEU A 94 2.32 -10.53 8.93
C LEU A 94 3.09 -9.29 8.49
N ASN A 95 2.69 -8.65 7.39
CA ASN A 95 3.36 -7.46 6.90
C ASN A 95 3.23 -6.30 7.90
N GLY A 96 2.08 -6.12 8.54
CA GLY A 96 1.95 -5.12 9.60
C GLY A 96 2.84 -5.40 10.81
N LEU A 97 3.03 -6.67 11.21
CA LEU A 97 4.01 -7.03 12.25
C LEU A 97 5.43 -6.69 11.81
N ARG A 98 5.79 -7.02 10.58
CA ARG A 98 7.11 -6.70 9.99
C ARG A 98 7.36 -5.20 9.93
N ILE A 99 6.39 -4.41 9.48
CA ILE A 99 6.48 -2.94 9.46
C ILE A 99 6.67 -2.38 10.88
N LEU A 100 6.09 -3.01 11.90
CA LEU A 100 6.28 -2.65 13.30
C LEU A 100 7.63 -3.13 13.90
N GLY A 101 8.52 -3.73 13.10
CA GLY A 101 9.81 -4.26 13.56
C GLY A 101 9.69 -5.55 14.39
N GLU A 102 8.51 -6.19 14.39
CA GLU A 102 8.29 -7.40 15.18
C GLU A 102 8.75 -8.64 14.41
N LYS A 103 9.43 -9.54 15.12
CA LYS A 103 9.72 -10.88 14.61
C LYS A 103 8.43 -11.69 14.56
N ILE A 104 8.24 -12.44 13.47
CA ILE A 104 7.08 -13.34 13.36
C ILE A 104 7.26 -14.50 14.34
N PRO A 105 6.33 -14.73 15.29
CA PRO A 105 6.42 -15.86 16.21
C PRO A 105 6.36 -17.20 15.48
N ASP A 106 7.14 -18.19 15.91
CA ASP A 106 7.17 -19.54 15.31
C ASP A 106 5.78 -20.18 15.22
N SER A 107 4.92 -19.95 16.20
CA SER A 107 3.54 -20.45 16.20
C SER A 107 2.71 -19.84 15.07
N VAL A 108 2.89 -18.54 14.81
CA VAL A 108 2.22 -17.80 13.72
C VAL A 108 2.79 -18.22 12.37
N ALA A 109 4.11 -18.39 12.26
CA ALA A 109 4.77 -18.91 11.06
C ALA A 109 4.22 -20.30 10.68
N LYS A 110 4.17 -21.23 11.63
CA LYS A 110 3.62 -22.59 11.40
C LYS A 110 2.14 -22.57 11.02
N LYS A 111 1.32 -21.74 11.68
CA LYS A 111 -0.10 -21.56 11.31
C LYS A 111 -0.23 -21.01 9.89
N THR A 112 0.55 -20.00 9.53
CA THR A 112 0.58 -19.41 8.17
C THR A 112 0.91 -20.47 7.13
N ILE A 113 2.01 -21.21 7.31
CA ILE A 113 2.43 -22.28 6.41
C ILE A 113 1.32 -23.33 6.27
N SER A 114 0.66 -23.71 7.36
CA SER A 114 -0.46 -24.67 7.33
C SER A 114 -1.65 -24.14 6.52
N ILE A 115 -2.10 -22.90 6.77
CA ILE A 115 -3.21 -22.27 6.06
C ILE A 115 -2.89 -22.17 4.56
N LEU A 116 -1.72 -21.64 4.22
CA LEU A 116 -1.35 -21.40 2.82
C LEU A 116 -1.04 -22.69 2.07
N ARG A 117 -0.58 -23.74 2.76
CA ARG A 117 -0.47 -25.09 2.17
C ARG A 117 -1.85 -25.63 1.77
N ALA A 118 -2.86 -25.42 2.61
CA ALA A 118 -4.23 -25.82 2.30
C ALA A 118 -4.89 -24.94 1.21
N CYS A 119 -4.39 -23.72 1.01
CA CYS A 119 -4.85 -22.83 -0.06
C CYS A 119 -4.11 -23.03 -1.39
N GLN A 120 -3.05 -23.84 -1.45
CA GLN A 120 -2.30 -24.05 -2.69
C GLN A 120 -3.06 -24.98 -3.62
N ASP A 121 -3.29 -24.55 -4.86
CA ASP A 121 -4.03 -25.31 -5.86
C ASP A 121 -3.08 -26.25 -6.63
N PRO A 122 -3.35 -27.56 -6.70
CA PRO A 122 -2.57 -28.49 -7.52
C PRO A 122 -2.50 -28.12 -9.01
N SER A 123 -3.44 -27.33 -9.52
CA SER A 123 -3.45 -26.81 -10.89
C SER A 123 -2.58 -25.55 -11.08
N GLY A 124 -2.06 -24.99 -9.98
CA GLY A 124 -1.17 -23.84 -9.94
C GLY A 124 -1.80 -22.61 -9.28
N GLY A 125 -1.00 -21.81 -8.60
CA GLY A 125 -1.45 -20.62 -7.87
C GLY A 125 -1.97 -20.94 -6.47
N PHE A 126 -2.57 -19.93 -5.83
CA PHE A 126 -3.24 -20.06 -4.54
C PHE A 126 -4.69 -19.60 -4.63
N THR A 127 -5.51 -20.23 -3.81
CA THR A 127 -6.94 -20.01 -3.65
C THR A 127 -7.23 -19.04 -2.50
N GLY A 128 -8.42 -18.45 -2.48
CA GLY A 128 -8.85 -17.54 -1.40
C GLY A 128 -9.08 -18.25 -0.04
N GLY A 129 -9.23 -19.57 -0.06
CA GLY A 129 -9.43 -20.44 1.10
C GLY A 129 -9.47 -21.90 0.64
N PRO A 130 -9.27 -22.88 1.52
CA PRO A 130 -9.16 -24.29 1.12
C PRO A 130 -10.35 -24.79 0.31
N GLY A 131 -10.08 -25.42 -0.83
CA GLY A 131 -11.12 -25.96 -1.74
C GLY A 131 -11.79 -24.93 -2.66
N GLN A 132 -11.34 -23.68 -2.65
CA GLN A 132 -11.77 -22.67 -3.63
C GLN A 132 -10.95 -22.76 -4.92
N VAL A 133 -11.15 -21.82 -5.84
CA VAL A 133 -10.40 -21.73 -7.10
C VAL A 133 -9.19 -20.81 -6.98
N SER A 134 -8.13 -21.11 -7.72
CA SER A 134 -6.96 -20.24 -7.80
C SER A 134 -7.30 -18.84 -8.29
N HIS A 135 -6.67 -17.83 -7.69
CA HIS A 135 -6.94 -16.43 -7.96
C HIS A 135 -5.65 -15.59 -7.80
N LEU A 136 -5.41 -14.63 -8.69
CA LEU A 136 -4.20 -13.80 -8.71
C LEU A 136 -4.05 -12.98 -7.43
N ALA A 137 -5.14 -12.43 -6.88
CA ALA A 137 -5.09 -11.71 -5.61
C ALA A 137 -4.62 -12.62 -4.45
N ALA A 138 -5.15 -13.84 -4.38
CA ALA A 138 -4.78 -14.81 -3.35
C ALA A 138 -3.35 -15.33 -3.56
N THR A 139 -2.95 -15.52 -4.82
CA THR A 139 -1.57 -15.91 -5.21
C THR A 139 -0.56 -14.83 -4.83
N TYR A 140 -0.85 -13.56 -5.11
CA TYR A 140 -0.04 -12.43 -4.64
C TYR A 140 0.08 -12.45 -3.12
N ALA A 141 -1.05 -12.45 -2.41
CA ALA A 141 -1.06 -12.37 -0.95
C ALA A 141 -0.35 -13.57 -0.30
N ALA A 142 -0.52 -14.79 -0.82
CA ALA A 142 0.17 -15.97 -0.33
C ALA A 142 1.68 -15.88 -0.51
N CYS A 143 2.17 -15.45 -1.69
CA CYS A 143 3.60 -15.29 -1.94
C CYS A 143 4.20 -14.21 -1.03
N MET A 144 3.53 -13.08 -0.85
CA MET A 144 3.98 -12.01 0.03
C MET A 144 3.96 -12.45 1.51
N ALA A 145 2.91 -13.15 1.95
CA ALA A 145 2.81 -13.68 3.32
C ALA A 145 3.92 -14.69 3.64
N LEU A 146 4.22 -15.63 2.73
CA LEU A 146 5.32 -16.59 2.90
C LEU A 146 6.68 -15.89 2.89
N SER A 147 6.82 -14.80 2.13
CA SER A 147 8.01 -13.94 2.14
C SER A 147 8.18 -13.21 3.46
N CYS A 148 7.09 -12.73 4.09
CA CYS A 148 7.14 -12.17 5.44
C CYS A 148 7.58 -13.19 6.50
N VAL A 149 7.24 -14.48 6.32
CA VAL A 149 7.75 -15.56 7.19
C VAL A 149 9.23 -15.81 6.93
N GLY A 150 9.65 -15.86 5.67
CA GLY A 150 11.05 -15.82 5.25
C GLY A 150 11.89 -17.05 5.59
N THR A 151 11.31 -18.11 6.13
CA THR A 151 12.02 -19.38 6.37
C THR A 151 12.10 -20.22 5.10
N GLU A 152 13.11 -21.09 5.02
CA GLU A 152 13.24 -22.04 3.90
C GLU A 152 12.00 -22.93 3.75
N GLU A 153 11.38 -23.37 4.84
CA GLU A 153 10.13 -24.13 4.81
C GLU A 153 8.99 -23.32 4.17
N ALA A 154 8.84 -22.04 4.55
CA ALA A 154 7.80 -21.18 4.02
C ALA A 154 8.00 -20.87 2.53
N LEU A 155 9.23 -20.55 2.13
CA LEU A 155 9.53 -20.21 0.73
C LEU A 155 9.47 -21.45 -0.17
N SER A 156 9.93 -22.61 0.31
CA SER A 156 9.83 -23.90 -0.40
C SER A 156 8.40 -24.38 -0.60
N LEU A 157 7.44 -23.84 0.16
CA LEU A 157 6.02 -24.15 -0.06
C LEU A 157 5.54 -23.61 -1.42
N ILE A 158 6.12 -22.55 -1.96
CA ILE A 158 5.66 -21.94 -3.20
C ILE A 158 6.03 -22.84 -4.39
N ASP A 159 5.06 -23.53 -4.99
CA ASP A 159 5.28 -24.22 -6.28
C ASP A 159 5.46 -23.19 -7.41
N LYS A 160 6.71 -22.75 -7.61
CA LYS A 160 7.11 -21.83 -8.68
C LYS A 160 6.66 -22.31 -10.07
N LYS A 161 6.65 -23.62 -10.33
CA LYS A 161 6.26 -24.17 -11.64
C LYS A 161 4.74 -24.11 -11.81
N GLY A 162 3.99 -24.48 -10.78
CA GLY A 162 2.54 -24.35 -10.72
C GLY A 162 2.10 -22.89 -10.87
N VAL A 163 2.70 -21.97 -10.10
CA VAL A 163 2.45 -20.53 -10.21
C VAL A 163 2.73 -20.04 -11.63
N ARG A 164 3.89 -20.38 -12.22
CA ARG A 164 4.17 -20.01 -13.61
C ARG A 164 3.09 -20.50 -14.56
N THR A 165 2.65 -21.75 -14.42
CA THR A 165 1.60 -22.33 -15.28
C THR A 165 0.29 -21.55 -15.15
N PHE A 166 -0.11 -21.23 -13.91
CA PHE A 166 -1.28 -20.41 -13.64
C PHE A 166 -1.18 -19.01 -14.25
N LEU A 167 -0.03 -18.34 -14.16
CA LEU A 167 0.15 -17.03 -14.80
C LEU A 167 -0.05 -17.09 -16.33
N TYR A 168 0.46 -18.13 -17.00
CA TYR A 168 0.22 -18.31 -18.44
C TYR A 168 -1.25 -18.57 -18.77
N GLN A 169 -1.99 -19.24 -17.88
CA GLN A 169 -3.43 -19.43 -18.05
C GLN A 169 -4.20 -18.11 -17.92
N MET A 170 -3.78 -17.22 -17.03
CA MET A 170 -4.46 -15.92 -16.81
C MET A 170 -4.17 -14.89 -17.90
N ARG A 171 -3.02 -15.00 -18.56
CA ARG A 171 -2.62 -14.08 -19.65
C ARG A 171 -3.67 -14.01 -20.76
N ARG A 172 -3.96 -12.81 -21.24
CA ARG A 172 -4.84 -12.55 -22.40
C ARG A 172 -4.06 -12.04 -23.61
N SER A 173 -4.66 -12.11 -24.79
CA SER A 173 -4.05 -11.61 -26.04
C SER A 173 -3.94 -10.10 -26.10
N SER A 174 -4.75 -9.36 -25.31
CA SER A 174 -4.69 -7.91 -25.17
C SER A 174 -3.46 -7.42 -24.41
N GLY A 175 -2.81 -8.28 -23.62
CA GLY A 175 -1.82 -7.88 -22.61
C GLY A 175 -2.39 -7.79 -21.19
N ALA A 176 -3.71 -7.82 -21.04
CA ALA A 176 -4.37 -7.98 -19.75
C ALA A 176 -4.17 -9.38 -19.16
N PHE A 177 -4.58 -9.55 -17.91
CA PHE A 177 -4.67 -10.82 -17.21
C PHE A 177 -6.06 -10.93 -16.57
N THR A 178 -6.63 -12.14 -16.52
CA THR A 178 -7.83 -12.42 -15.72
C THR A 178 -7.46 -12.72 -14.28
N MET A 179 -8.28 -12.32 -13.31
CA MET A 179 -8.01 -12.56 -11.89
C MET A 179 -8.06 -14.04 -11.50
N ASN A 180 -8.92 -14.82 -12.15
CA ASN A 180 -8.95 -16.28 -12.12
C ASN A 180 -9.46 -16.80 -13.47
N LEU A 181 -9.66 -18.12 -13.60
CA LEU A 181 -10.24 -18.69 -14.81
C LEU A 181 -11.64 -18.10 -15.04
N ASP A 182 -11.85 -17.48 -16.21
CA ASP A 182 -13.08 -16.79 -16.61
C ASP A 182 -13.49 -15.61 -15.70
N GLY A 183 -12.55 -15.08 -14.91
CA GLY A 183 -12.74 -13.93 -14.04
C GLY A 183 -12.68 -12.58 -14.73
N GLU A 184 -12.74 -11.52 -13.92
CA GLU A 184 -12.58 -10.15 -14.41
C GLU A 184 -11.14 -9.85 -14.83
N GLU A 185 -11.01 -8.88 -15.73
CA GLU A 185 -9.73 -8.33 -16.19
C GLU A 185 -9.62 -6.88 -15.71
N ASP A 186 -8.59 -6.57 -14.93
CA ASP A 186 -8.23 -5.20 -14.57
C ASP A 186 -6.75 -5.09 -14.17
N THR A 187 -6.29 -3.86 -13.93
CA THR A 187 -4.89 -3.56 -13.60
C THR A 187 -4.37 -4.31 -12.36
N ARG A 188 -5.24 -4.77 -11.44
CA ARG A 188 -4.83 -5.60 -10.29
C ARG A 188 -4.28 -6.94 -10.76
N ALA A 189 -4.88 -7.54 -11.79
CA ALA A 189 -4.45 -8.83 -12.32
C ALA A 189 -3.02 -8.77 -12.82
N VAL A 190 -2.71 -7.74 -13.62
CA VAL A 190 -1.36 -7.53 -14.15
C VAL A 190 -0.36 -7.29 -13.03
N TYR A 191 -0.69 -6.43 -12.05
CA TYR A 191 0.17 -6.18 -10.90
C TYR A 191 0.43 -7.43 -10.05
N CYS A 192 -0.61 -8.20 -9.72
CA CYS A 192 -0.47 -9.44 -8.97
C CYS A 192 0.42 -10.44 -9.72
N ALA A 193 0.18 -10.61 -11.03
CA ALA A 193 0.94 -11.52 -11.87
C ALA A 193 2.41 -11.14 -11.98
N VAL A 194 2.72 -9.87 -12.29
CA VAL A 194 4.11 -9.42 -12.48
C VAL A 194 4.87 -9.38 -11.15
N SER A 195 4.23 -8.95 -10.06
CA SER A 195 4.86 -8.95 -8.73
C SER A 195 5.29 -10.36 -8.32
N VAL A 196 4.41 -11.36 -8.49
CA VAL A 196 4.76 -12.75 -8.20
C VAL A 196 5.82 -13.28 -9.17
N ALA A 197 5.73 -12.95 -10.45
CA ALA A 197 6.71 -13.39 -11.44
C ALA A 197 8.11 -12.85 -11.13
N VAL A 198 8.23 -11.55 -10.83
CA VAL A 198 9.51 -10.94 -10.45
C VAL A 198 10.03 -11.54 -9.16
N LEU A 199 9.22 -11.58 -8.10
CA LEU A 199 9.64 -12.14 -6.80
C LEU A 199 10.21 -13.56 -6.94
N LEU A 200 9.47 -14.43 -7.63
CA LEU A 200 9.84 -15.85 -7.80
C LEU A 200 10.87 -16.08 -8.91
N ASN A 201 11.40 -15.03 -9.56
CA ASN A 201 12.31 -15.15 -10.68
C ASN A 201 11.75 -16.04 -11.82
N ILE A 202 10.50 -15.78 -12.20
CA ILE A 202 9.84 -16.36 -13.38
C ILE A 202 10.15 -15.46 -14.58
N PRO A 203 10.57 -16.00 -15.74
CA PRO A 203 10.86 -15.19 -16.92
C PRO A 203 9.67 -14.33 -17.35
N LEU A 204 9.90 -13.02 -17.44
CA LEU A 204 8.86 -12.06 -17.81
C LEU A 204 8.50 -12.12 -19.30
N ARG A 205 9.47 -12.51 -20.15
CA ARG A 205 9.23 -12.73 -21.58
C ARG A 205 8.98 -14.22 -21.88
N PRO A 206 8.03 -14.55 -22.78
CA PRO A 206 7.11 -13.65 -23.48
C PRO A 206 5.87 -13.27 -22.66
N LEU A 207 5.78 -13.69 -21.39
CA LEU A 207 4.57 -13.66 -20.55
C LEU A 207 3.88 -12.28 -20.49
N PHE A 208 4.66 -11.19 -20.39
CA PHE A 208 4.15 -9.82 -20.22
C PHE A 208 4.43 -8.89 -21.42
N ASP A 209 4.82 -9.39 -22.59
CA ASP A 209 5.27 -8.54 -23.72
C ASP A 209 4.26 -7.44 -24.12
N LEU A 210 2.95 -7.68 -23.94
CA LEU A 210 1.89 -6.74 -24.30
C LEU A 210 1.33 -5.96 -23.10
N SER A 211 1.62 -6.40 -21.87
CA SER A 211 1.07 -5.80 -20.65
C SER A 211 1.43 -4.34 -20.45
N PRO A 212 2.66 -3.86 -20.75
CA PRO A 212 2.99 -2.45 -20.62
C PRO A 212 2.10 -1.52 -21.46
N PHE A 213 1.74 -1.94 -22.69
CA PHE A 213 0.89 -1.14 -23.57
C PHE A 213 -0.56 -1.12 -23.07
N TRP A 214 -1.08 -2.27 -22.66
CA TRP A 214 -2.43 -2.35 -22.08
C TRP A 214 -2.56 -1.54 -20.78
N LEU A 215 -1.52 -1.54 -19.93
CA LEU A 215 -1.47 -0.70 -18.73
C LEU A 215 -1.42 0.79 -19.08
N ALA A 216 -0.65 1.19 -20.10
CA ALA A 216 -0.59 2.58 -20.56
C ALA A 216 -1.98 3.08 -21.03
N ASP A 217 -2.74 2.23 -21.72
CA ASP A 217 -4.12 2.54 -22.15
C ASP A 217 -5.10 2.70 -20.96
N CYS A 218 -4.73 2.24 -19.76
CA CYS A 218 -5.52 2.44 -18.54
C CYS A 218 -5.30 3.83 -17.91
N GLN A 219 -4.32 4.62 -18.37
CA GLN A 219 -4.14 5.99 -17.90
C GLN A 219 -5.27 6.87 -18.43
N THR A 220 -5.84 7.67 -17.54
CA THR A 220 -7.05 8.45 -17.82
C THR A 220 -6.72 9.91 -18.11
N TYR A 221 -7.72 10.68 -18.59
CA TYR A 221 -7.61 12.14 -18.73
C TYR A 221 -7.29 12.85 -17.39
N GLU A 222 -7.61 12.23 -16.25
CA GLU A 222 -7.33 12.80 -14.94
C GLU A 222 -5.83 12.75 -14.60
N GLY A 223 -5.08 11.82 -15.22
CA GLY A 223 -3.65 11.58 -15.02
C GLY A 223 -3.32 10.30 -14.24
N GLY A 224 -4.25 9.82 -13.39
CA GLY A 224 -4.15 8.50 -12.76
C GLY A 224 -4.68 7.38 -13.67
N PHE A 225 -4.68 6.13 -13.17
CA PHE A 225 -5.13 4.95 -13.92
C PHE A 225 -6.46 4.41 -13.41
N GLY A 226 -7.27 3.89 -14.34
CA GLY A 226 -8.48 3.14 -14.07
C GLY A 226 -8.26 1.64 -13.96
N ALA A 227 -9.34 0.90 -13.65
CA ALA A 227 -9.34 -0.56 -13.61
C ALA A 227 -9.01 -1.16 -14.99
N VAL A 228 -9.65 -0.60 -16.02
CA VAL A 228 -9.50 -0.93 -17.43
C VAL A 228 -9.50 0.38 -18.24
N PRO A 229 -9.13 0.36 -19.54
CA PRO A 229 -9.18 1.54 -20.38
C PRO A 229 -10.56 2.22 -20.36
N GLY A 230 -10.57 3.54 -20.15
CA GLY A 230 -11.79 4.34 -20.11
C GLY A 230 -12.48 4.44 -18.73
N CYS A 231 -12.02 3.75 -17.69
CA CYS A 231 -12.53 3.93 -16.32
C CYS A 231 -12.00 5.20 -15.64
N GLU A 232 -12.66 5.62 -14.56
CA GLU A 232 -12.22 6.70 -13.66
C GLU A 232 -10.86 6.38 -13.01
N ALA A 233 -10.01 7.39 -12.80
CA ALA A 233 -8.73 7.18 -12.11
C ALA A 233 -8.94 6.86 -10.63
N HIS A 234 -8.22 5.86 -10.12
CA HIS A 234 -8.38 5.37 -8.74
C HIS A 234 -7.05 4.98 -8.10
N GLY A 235 -6.79 5.37 -6.86
CA GLY A 235 -5.49 5.20 -6.19
C GLY A 235 -4.96 3.78 -6.22
N GLY A 236 -5.81 2.79 -5.90
CA GLY A 236 -5.43 1.38 -5.98
C GLY A 236 -5.04 0.90 -7.39
N TYR A 237 -5.80 1.30 -8.42
CA TYR A 237 -5.51 0.92 -9.81
C TYR A 237 -4.31 1.69 -10.36
N THR A 238 -4.17 2.98 -10.02
CA THR A 238 -2.97 3.79 -10.26
C THR A 238 -1.72 3.13 -9.71
N TYR A 239 -1.73 2.71 -8.45
CA TYR A 239 -0.62 1.98 -7.86
C TYR A 239 -0.33 0.69 -8.60
N CYS A 240 -1.35 -0.15 -8.85
CA CYS A 240 -1.18 -1.42 -9.54
C CYS A 240 -0.54 -1.23 -10.92
N ALA A 241 -1.06 -0.29 -11.71
CA ALA A 241 -0.54 0.00 -13.05
C ALA A 241 0.89 0.56 -13.01
N LEU A 242 1.16 1.55 -12.16
CA LEU A 242 2.50 2.16 -12.05
C LEU A 242 3.53 1.16 -11.53
N ALA A 243 3.22 0.42 -10.48
CA ALA A 243 4.11 -0.60 -9.93
C ALA A 243 4.37 -1.72 -10.95
N ALA A 244 3.36 -2.15 -11.70
CA ALA A 244 3.54 -3.11 -12.77
C ALA A 244 4.43 -2.57 -13.90
N LEU A 245 4.23 -1.32 -14.34
CA LEU A 245 5.10 -0.68 -15.35
C LEU A 245 6.54 -0.53 -14.85
N TYR A 246 6.72 -0.20 -13.57
CA TYR A 246 8.04 -0.13 -12.92
C TYR A 246 8.73 -1.50 -12.96
N LEU A 247 8.04 -2.56 -12.53
CA LEU A 247 8.55 -3.94 -12.52
C LEU A 247 8.81 -4.51 -13.92
N LEU A 248 8.15 -3.98 -14.95
CA LEU A 248 8.36 -4.32 -16.36
C LEU A 248 9.42 -3.45 -17.03
N GLU A 249 10.05 -2.51 -16.30
CA GLU A 249 11.03 -1.54 -16.81
C GLU A 249 10.46 -0.71 -17.97
N LYS A 250 9.18 -0.33 -17.85
CA LYS A 250 8.44 0.51 -18.81
C LYS A 250 7.69 1.69 -18.18
N PRO A 251 8.18 2.36 -17.13
CA PRO A 251 7.45 3.48 -16.52
C PRO A 251 7.24 4.64 -17.51
N MET A 252 8.12 4.81 -18.49
CA MET A 252 8.05 5.88 -19.52
C MET A 252 6.91 5.72 -20.54
N LEU A 253 6.14 4.64 -20.50
CA LEU A 253 4.90 4.54 -21.28
C LEU A 253 3.74 5.35 -20.67
N CYS A 254 3.91 5.84 -19.44
CA CYS A 254 2.97 6.70 -18.74
C CYS A 254 3.29 8.18 -18.99
N ASP A 255 2.26 9.03 -19.09
CA ASP A 255 2.43 10.48 -18.89
C ASP A 255 2.68 10.75 -17.40
N LEU A 256 3.96 10.72 -17.01
CA LEU A 256 4.40 10.90 -15.63
C LEU A 256 4.04 12.29 -15.07
N ARG A 257 3.98 13.32 -15.92
CA ARG A 257 3.65 14.68 -15.48
C ARG A 257 2.19 14.79 -15.06
N SER A 258 1.27 14.25 -15.88
CA SER A 258 -0.15 14.20 -15.53
C SER A 258 -0.40 13.33 -14.31
N LEU A 259 0.37 12.24 -14.16
CA LEU A 259 0.30 11.34 -13.01
C LEU A 259 0.72 12.03 -11.71
N VAL A 260 1.87 12.73 -11.68
CA VAL A 260 2.29 13.50 -10.49
C VAL A 260 1.23 14.53 -10.11
N ARG A 261 0.71 15.28 -11.09
CA ARG A 261 -0.37 16.24 -10.85
C ARG A 261 -1.59 15.58 -10.20
N TRP A 262 -1.99 14.42 -10.72
CA TRP A 262 -3.13 13.67 -10.20
C TRP A 262 -2.87 13.20 -8.77
N LEU A 263 -1.75 12.51 -8.53
CA LEU A 263 -1.35 11.99 -7.21
C LEU A 263 -1.30 13.08 -6.14
N SER A 264 -0.64 14.21 -6.43
CA SER A 264 -0.56 15.33 -5.48
C SER A 264 -1.93 15.93 -5.17
N ALA A 265 -2.86 15.93 -6.13
CA ALA A 265 -4.24 16.38 -5.92
C ALA A 265 -5.13 15.35 -5.17
N ARG A 266 -4.57 14.20 -4.75
CA ARG A 266 -5.27 13.21 -3.91
C ARG A 266 -4.97 13.36 -2.43
N GLN A 267 -3.95 14.11 -2.04
CA GLN A 267 -3.78 14.43 -0.63
C GLN A 267 -4.80 15.48 -0.24
N THR A 268 -5.64 15.17 0.75
CA THR A 268 -6.69 16.08 1.17
C THR A 268 -6.07 17.20 1.99
N ARG A 269 -6.48 18.44 1.68
CA ARG A 269 -5.88 19.64 2.28
C ARG A 269 -6.16 19.78 3.78
N TYR A 270 -7.31 19.28 4.24
CA TYR A 270 -7.80 19.48 5.60
C TYR A 270 -7.44 18.29 6.48
N GLU A 271 -7.91 17.10 6.09
CA GLU A 271 -7.66 15.88 6.84
C GLU A 271 -6.19 15.44 6.72
N GLY A 272 -5.48 15.77 5.64
CA GLY A 272 -4.04 15.47 5.50
C GLY A 272 -3.71 14.06 5.00
N GLY A 273 -4.69 13.16 5.04
CA GLY A 273 -4.63 11.84 4.42
C GLY A 273 -4.84 11.90 2.91
N PHE A 274 -5.10 10.73 2.30
CA PHE A 274 -5.38 10.65 0.86
C PHE A 274 -6.80 10.18 0.58
N GLN A 275 -7.39 10.69 -0.49
CA GLN A 275 -8.60 10.15 -1.11
C GLN A 275 -8.25 9.25 -2.30
N GLY A 276 -9.05 8.22 -2.53
CA GLY A 276 -8.82 7.29 -3.64
C GLY A 276 -9.09 7.87 -5.02
N ARG A 277 -10.01 8.84 -5.11
CA ARG A 277 -10.53 9.41 -6.36
C ARG A 277 -10.96 10.85 -6.15
N THR A 278 -11.08 11.62 -7.22
CA THR A 278 -11.57 13.01 -7.18
C THR A 278 -12.95 13.09 -6.52
N ASN A 279 -13.17 14.06 -5.62
CA ASN A 279 -14.43 14.26 -4.87
C ASN A 279 -14.94 13.06 -4.05
N LYS A 280 -14.02 12.20 -3.58
CA LYS A 280 -14.30 11.16 -2.57
C LYS A 280 -13.59 11.50 -1.26
N LEU A 281 -14.07 10.90 -0.19
CA LEU A 281 -13.55 11.12 1.15
C LEU A 281 -12.13 10.57 1.31
N VAL A 282 -11.41 11.14 2.27
CA VAL A 282 -10.15 10.60 2.79
C VAL A 282 -10.34 9.17 3.33
N ASP A 283 -9.31 8.33 3.19
CA ASP A 283 -9.26 6.97 3.74
C ASP A 283 -7.81 6.54 3.98
N SER A 284 -7.54 5.99 5.16
CA SER A 284 -6.19 5.63 5.62
C SER A 284 -5.49 4.57 4.76
N CYS A 285 -6.21 3.71 4.03
CA CYS A 285 -5.55 2.73 3.16
C CYS A 285 -4.84 3.40 1.98
N TYR A 286 -5.31 4.57 1.54
CA TYR A 286 -4.64 5.35 0.48
C TYR A 286 -3.35 5.99 0.95
N SER A 287 -3.04 5.97 2.25
CA SER A 287 -1.71 6.31 2.75
C SER A 287 -0.64 5.46 2.05
N PHE A 288 -0.92 4.18 1.78
CA PHE A 288 -0.05 3.34 0.97
C PHE A 288 -0.38 3.46 -0.53
N TRP A 289 -1.63 3.24 -0.94
CA TRP A 289 -1.95 3.18 -2.38
C TRP A 289 -1.59 4.46 -3.15
N GLN A 290 -1.75 5.64 -2.54
CA GLN A 290 -1.27 6.90 -3.14
C GLN A 290 0.16 7.19 -2.73
N GLY A 291 0.50 7.04 -1.43
CA GLY A 291 1.82 7.38 -0.91
C GLY A 291 2.97 6.60 -1.57
N ALA A 292 2.81 5.28 -1.75
CA ALA A 292 3.81 4.42 -2.37
C ALA A 292 3.96 4.62 -3.89
N ALA A 293 3.03 5.32 -4.55
CA ALA A 293 3.17 5.72 -5.95
C ALA A 293 4.21 6.84 -6.12
N PHE A 294 4.43 7.69 -5.11
CA PHE A 294 5.38 8.80 -5.18
C PHE A 294 6.84 8.33 -5.34
N PRO A 295 7.36 7.39 -4.54
CA PRO A 295 8.72 6.87 -4.77
C PRO A 295 8.89 6.26 -6.17
N LEU A 296 7.87 5.56 -6.69
CA LEU A 296 7.92 4.93 -8.02
C LEU A 296 7.94 5.96 -9.15
N VAL A 297 7.05 6.97 -9.11
CA VAL A 297 7.00 8.01 -10.15
C VAL A 297 8.22 8.93 -10.08
N GLN A 298 8.72 9.22 -8.87
CA GLN A 298 9.95 9.99 -8.70
C GLN A 298 11.15 9.24 -9.29
N GLN A 299 11.31 7.95 -8.98
CA GLN A 299 12.37 7.13 -9.58
C GLN A 299 12.26 7.07 -11.12
N ALA A 300 11.06 7.02 -11.67
CA ALA A 300 10.88 7.08 -13.13
C ALA A 300 11.34 8.44 -13.69
N LEU A 301 10.94 9.55 -13.06
CA LEU A 301 11.30 10.91 -13.47
C LEU A 301 12.80 11.20 -13.36
N SER A 302 13.54 10.61 -12.40
CA SER A 302 15.00 10.78 -12.35
C SER A 302 15.73 10.08 -13.49
N THR A 303 15.13 9.07 -14.10
CA THR A 303 15.67 8.36 -15.26
C THR A 303 15.23 8.96 -16.60
N ASP A 304 14.27 9.88 -16.58
CA ASP A 304 13.76 10.57 -17.78
C ASP A 304 14.71 11.72 -18.16
N PRO A 305 15.41 11.65 -19.32
CA PRO A 305 16.34 12.69 -19.74
C PRO A 305 15.66 14.03 -20.05
N ASP A 306 14.37 14.03 -20.34
CA ASP A 306 13.58 15.22 -20.68
C ASP A 306 12.83 15.80 -19.46
N SER A 307 12.92 15.14 -18.30
CA SER A 307 12.24 15.59 -17.09
C SER A 307 13.00 16.73 -16.40
N VAL A 308 12.22 17.60 -15.73
CA VAL A 308 12.76 18.52 -14.74
C VAL A 308 13.41 17.72 -13.62
N HIS A 309 14.57 18.17 -13.12
CA HIS A 309 15.23 17.55 -11.98
C HIS A 309 14.27 17.49 -10.79
N VAL A 310 13.85 16.28 -10.42
CA VAL A 310 12.95 16.05 -9.28
C VAL A 310 13.81 15.79 -8.04
N PRO A 311 13.62 16.55 -6.95
CA PRO A 311 14.33 16.30 -5.71
C PRO A 311 14.03 14.89 -5.20
N MET A 312 15.08 14.12 -4.93
CA MET A 312 15.00 12.79 -4.29
C MET A 312 15.23 12.85 -2.78
N ASN A 313 15.39 14.06 -2.23
CA ASN A 313 15.55 14.30 -0.79
C ASN A 313 14.23 14.52 -0.06
N SER A 314 13.09 14.44 -0.75
CA SER A 314 11.76 14.42 -0.14
C SER A 314 10.74 13.89 -1.14
N TRP A 315 9.73 13.17 -0.62
CA TRP A 315 8.59 12.80 -1.44
C TRP A 315 7.74 14.02 -1.83
N LEU A 316 7.11 13.96 -3.01
CA LEU A 316 6.26 15.02 -3.56
C LEU A 316 4.85 15.05 -2.93
N PHE A 317 4.76 14.74 -1.64
CA PHE A 317 3.55 14.86 -0.81
C PHE A 317 3.89 15.31 0.62
N ASP A 318 2.88 15.80 1.34
CA ASP A 318 3.03 16.30 2.70
C ASP A 318 3.07 15.16 3.73
N LYS A 319 4.27 14.65 3.98
CA LYS A 319 4.53 13.58 4.95
C LYS A 319 4.05 13.92 6.36
N VAL A 320 4.18 15.18 6.78
CA VAL A 320 3.80 15.61 8.14
C VAL A 320 2.29 15.52 8.32
N LEU A 321 1.52 16.01 7.34
CA LEU A 321 0.06 15.92 7.39
C LEU A 321 -0.43 14.46 7.30
N LEU A 322 0.19 13.63 6.47
CA LEU A 322 -0.18 12.21 6.39
C LEU A 322 0.05 11.51 7.74
N ARG A 323 1.20 11.76 8.38
CA ARG A 323 1.52 11.22 9.71
C ARG A 323 0.49 11.67 10.75
N GLN A 324 0.14 12.96 10.75
CA GLN A 324 -0.88 13.49 11.67
C GLN A 324 -2.25 12.85 11.42
N TYR A 325 -2.69 12.70 10.17
CA TYR A 325 -3.95 12.04 9.85
C TYR A 325 -4.02 10.61 10.42
N VAL A 326 -3.01 9.78 10.14
CA VAL A 326 -3.02 8.38 10.58
C VAL A 326 -2.92 8.28 12.10
N LEU A 327 -2.01 9.06 12.73
CA LEU A 327 -1.79 9.00 14.17
C LEU A 327 -2.95 9.59 14.98
N LEU A 328 -3.55 10.68 14.51
CA LEU A 328 -4.56 11.44 15.26
C LEU A 328 -5.99 10.97 14.95
N CYS A 329 -6.30 10.67 13.69
CA CYS A 329 -7.66 10.40 13.23
C CYS A 329 -7.98 8.91 13.05
N CYS A 330 -7.00 8.08 12.68
CA CYS A 330 -7.26 6.70 12.23
C CYS A 330 -6.94 5.64 13.30
N GLN A 331 -6.22 6.01 14.35
CA GLN A 331 -5.76 5.05 15.35
C GLN A 331 -6.78 4.85 16.48
N ASN A 332 -7.44 3.69 16.47
CA ASN A 332 -8.41 3.30 17.49
C ASN A 332 -7.72 2.75 18.76
N ALA A 333 -8.49 2.17 19.68
CA ALA A 333 -7.93 1.48 20.85
C ALA A 333 -7.04 0.31 20.43
N ASP A 334 -7.47 -0.41 19.40
CA ASP A 334 -6.84 -1.55 18.75
C ASP A 334 -6.91 -1.37 17.23
N GLY A 335 -5.82 -1.65 16.51
CA GLY A 335 -5.75 -1.47 15.05
C GLY A 335 -5.85 -0.02 14.55
N ILE A 336 -5.89 0.12 13.23
CA ILE A 336 -6.13 1.39 12.51
C ILE A 336 -7.37 1.18 11.63
N CYS A 337 -8.20 2.21 11.50
CA CYS A 337 -9.40 2.20 10.68
C CYS A 337 -9.26 3.07 9.43
N ASP A 338 -10.24 3.01 8.53
CA ASP A 338 -10.41 3.91 7.37
C ASP A 338 -10.29 5.40 7.77
N LYS A 339 -11.21 5.86 8.62
CA LYS A 339 -11.37 7.25 9.06
C LYS A 339 -12.10 7.29 10.41
N PRO A 340 -12.17 8.44 11.10
CA PRO A 340 -12.91 8.56 12.36
C PRO A 340 -14.33 7.98 12.30
N GLY A 341 -14.71 7.27 13.37
CA GLY A 341 -16.01 6.61 13.48
C GLY A 341 -16.12 5.23 12.79
N LYS A 342 -15.07 4.77 12.11
CA LYS A 342 -14.99 3.40 11.55
C LYS A 342 -14.26 2.45 12.50
N GLY A 343 -14.65 1.17 12.45
CA GLY A 343 -13.97 0.10 13.16
C GLY A 343 -12.62 -0.24 12.53
N SER A 344 -11.72 -0.80 13.34
CA SER A 344 -10.41 -1.25 12.85
C SER A 344 -10.50 -2.60 12.16
N ASP A 345 -9.64 -2.80 11.17
CA ASP A 345 -9.46 -4.08 10.48
C ASP A 345 -8.00 -4.29 10.06
N TYR A 346 -7.66 -5.51 9.66
CA TYR A 346 -6.30 -5.88 9.28
C TYR A 346 -5.84 -5.18 7.99
N TYR A 347 -6.76 -4.92 7.06
CA TYR A 347 -6.47 -4.25 5.79
C TYR A 347 -5.99 -2.81 6.04
N HIS A 348 -6.80 -1.98 6.70
CA HIS A 348 -6.44 -0.60 7.01
C HIS A 348 -5.23 -0.53 7.94
N THR A 349 -5.11 -1.45 8.91
CA THR A 349 -3.92 -1.51 9.76
C THR A 349 -2.64 -1.76 8.94
N CYS A 350 -2.64 -2.71 8.02
CA CYS A 350 -1.48 -2.96 7.15
C CYS A 350 -1.15 -1.76 6.26
N TYR A 351 -2.12 -1.25 5.50
CA TYR A 351 -1.87 -0.19 4.52
C TYR A 351 -1.61 1.18 5.15
N ALA A 352 -2.22 1.51 6.28
CA ALA A 352 -1.90 2.75 6.99
C ALA A 352 -0.48 2.70 7.58
N LEU A 353 -0.06 1.56 8.14
CA LEU A 353 1.32 1.36 8.58
C LEU A 353 2.30 1.43 7.40
N GLY A 354 1.95 0.85 6.25
CA GLY A 354 2.77 0.94 5.06
C GLY A 354 2.92 2.37 4.54
N GLY A 355 1.83 3.15 4.53
CA GLY A 355 1.87 4.57 4.20
C GLY A 355 2.70 5.40 5.17
N LEU A 356 2.62 5.11 6.48
CA LEU A 356 3.48 5.74 7.48
C LEU A 356 4.96 5.38 7.25
N SER A 357 5.27 4.12 6.94
CA SER A 357 6.64 3.70 6.60
C SER A 357 7.16 4.48 5.39
N ILE A 358 6.40 4.57 4.29
CA ILE A 358 6.78 5.38 3.12
C ILE A 358 7.01 6.85 3.50
N ALA A 359 6.14 7.43 4.35
CA ALA A 359 6.29 8.82 4.79
C ALA A 359 7.47 9.05 5.76
N HIS A 360 7.95 8.01 6.44
CA HIS A 360 9.12 8.08 7.33
C HIS A 360 10.44 7.93 6.57
N HIS A 361 10.47 7.09 5.54
CA HIS A 361 11.70 6.74 4.83
C HIS A 361 11.80 7.51 3.52
N GLU A 362 12.59 8.58 3.52
CA GLU A 362 12.73 9.51 2.39
C GLU A 362 13.67 9.00 1.30
N PHE A 363 14.37 7.88 1.55
CA PHE A 363 15.40 7.36 0.65
C PHE A 363 15.22 5.86 0.48
N LEU A 364 15.14 5.40 -0.78
CA LEU A 364 15.17 3.96 -1.09
C LEU A 364 16.60 3.42 -1.25
N PHE A 365 17.56 4.25 -1.69
CA PHE A 365 18.87 3.81 -2.20
C PHE A 365 20.11 4.42 -1.52
N ASP A 366 19.96 5.17 -0.41
CA ASP A 366 21.10 5.68 0.36
C ASP A 366 21.00 5.30 1.86
N GLU A 367 22.16 5.05 2.47
CA GLU A 367 22.33 4.87 3.90
C GLU A 367 22.13 6.21 4.62
N TYR A 368 21.05 6.29 5.42
CA TYR A 368 20.88 7.19 6.56
C TYR A 368 20.93 8.72 6.30
N ASN A 369 19.80 9.40 6.48
CA ASN A 369 19.79 10.79 6.93
C ASN A 369 18.53 11.04 7.76
N ASP A 370 18.74 11.11 9.07
CA ASP A 370 17.70 11.15 10.10
C ASP A 370 17.75 12.52 10.80
N GLU A 371 17.32 13.57 10.09
CA GLU A 371 17.24 14.94 10.67
C GLU A 371 15.88 15.21 11.37
N LEU A 372 15.03 14.19 11.54
CA LEU A 372 13.74 14.30 12.24
C LEU A 372 13.51 13.23 13.32
N ALA A 373 14.56 12.49 13.71
CA ALA A 373 14.53 11.56 14.84
C ALA A 373 14.54 12.31 16.18
N ASP A 374 13.35 12.71 16.62
CA ASP A 374 13.13 13.03 18.04
C ASP A 374 12.09 12.09 18.69
N ASP A 375 11.74 10.96 18.06
CA ASP A 375 10.93 9.93 18.76
C ASP A 375 11.02 8.51 18.18
N ASP A 376 11.90 7.71 18.77
CA ASP A 376 12.15 6.28 18.54
C ASP A 376 10.84 5.44 18.47
N LEU A 377 9.80 5.86 19.20
CA LEU A 377 8.53 5.14 19.33
C LEU A 377 7.71 5.05 18.02
N ASN A 378 7.95 5.94 17.05
CA ASN A 378 7.22 5.99 15.78
C ASN A 378 7.99 5.38 14.60
N ILE A 379 9.22 4.90 14.80
CA ILE A 379 10.03 4.31 13.72
C ILE A 379 9.37 3.01 13.23
N LEU A 380 9.32 2.83 11.92
CA LEU A 380 8.77 1.65 11.25
C LEU A 380 9.83 1.06 10.32
N GLU A 381 9.76 -0.22 10.02
CA GLU A 381 10.65 -0.84 9.04
C GLU A 381 10.38 -0.30 7.64
N LYS A 382 11.44 -0.18 6.84
CA LYS A 382 11.40 0.35 5.49
C LYS A 382 10.77 -0.66 4.52
N LEU A 383 9.87 -0.18 3.67
CA LEU A 383 9.16 -0.98 2.68
C LEU A 383 9.75 -0.83 1.27
N HIS A 384 9.71 -1.92 0.50
CA HIS A 384 9.86 -1.87 -0.95
C HIS A 384 8.54 -1.35 -1.57
N PRO A 385 8.53 -0.19 -2.25
CA PRO A 385 7.30 0.48 -2.68
C PRO A 385 6.53 -0.33 -3.74
N ALA A 386 7.23 -1.06 -4.62
CA ALA A 386 6.59 -1.90 -5.65
C ALA A 386 6.04 -3.25 -5.16
N PHE A 387 6.41 -3.72 -3.96
CA PHE A 387 6.00 -5.04 -3.46
C PHE A 387 5.16 -4.98 -2.18
N ASN A 388 5.22 -3.86 -1.43
CA ASN A 388 4.65 -3.73 -0.10
C ASN A 388 5.19 -4.79 0.89
N LEU A 389 6.49 -5.05 0.83
CA LEU A 389 7.21 -5.91 1.78
C LEU A 389 8.28 -5.09 2.48
N THR A 390 8.64 -5.43 3.71
CA THR A 390 9.88 -4.91 4.30
C THR A 390 11.07 -5.31 3.43
N LEU A 391 12.07 -4.44 3.31
CA LEU A 391 13.24 -4.70 2.45
C LEU A 391 13.86 -6.06 2.77
N ASP A 392 14.01 -6.38 4.05
CA ASP A 392 14.61 -7.64 4.49
C ASP A 392 13.77 -8.88 4.11
N ALA A 393 12.44 -8.79 4.16
CA ALA A 393 11.55 -9.88 3.71
C ALA A 393 11.63 -10.07 2.19
N PHE A 394 11.68 -8.97 1.45
CA PHE A 394 11.86 -8.99 0.00
C PHE A 394 13.22 -9.59 -0.39
N ASP A 395 14.31 -9.10 0.19
CA ASP A 395 15.67 -9.55 -0.12
C ASP A 395 15.89 -11.02 0.23
N THR A 396 15.33 -11.48 1.36
CA THR A 396 15.37 -12.89 1.77
C THR A 396 14.66 -13.77 0.75
N ALA A 397 13.44 -13.40 0.35
CA ALA A 397 12.68 -14.16 -0.64
C ALA A 397 13.35 -14.14 -2.02
N ARG A 398 13.86 -12.98 -2.46
CA ARG A 398 14.58 -12.83 -3.73
C ARG A 398 15.83 -13.69 -3.78
N SER A 399 16.62 -13.68 -2.71
CA SER A 399 17.85 -14.48 -2.61
C SER A 399 17.56 -15.98 -2.70
N PHE A 400 16.42 -16.44 -2.16
CA PHE A 400 16.00 -17.84 -2.24
C PHE A 400 15.61 -18.27 -3.67
N PHE A 401 14.95 -17.41 -4.46
CA PHE A 401 14.48 -17.75 -5.80
C PHE A 401 15.44 -17.39 -6.94
N LEU A 402 16.46 -16.59 -6.67
CA LEU A 402 17.54 -16.31 -7.61
C LEU A 402 18.47 -17.52 -7.77
N PRO A 403 19.03 -17.77 -8.96
CA PRO A 403 20.02 -18.82 -9.14
C PRO A 403 21.29 -18.46 -8.38
N SER A 404 22.01 -19.45 -7.85
CA SER A 404 23.27 -19.22 -7.13
C SER A 404 24.36 -18.54 -7.97
N SER A 405 24.19 -18.42 -9.28
CA SER A 405 25.10 -17.73 -10.22
C SER A 405 24.87 -16.23 -10.36
N ASP A 406 23.75 -15.69 -9.86
CA ASP A 406 23.36 -14.27 -10.02
C ASP A 406 23.58 -13.45 -8.73
N VAL A 407 24.33 -13.99 -7.75
CA VAL A 407 24.62 -13.36 -6.45
C VAL A 407 26.01 -12.69 -6.44
N SER A 408 26.55 -12.33 -7.61
CA SER A 408 27.87 -11.71 -7.76
C SER A 408 27.80 -10.25 -8.16
#